data_AF-A0A662DJA5-F1
#
_entry.id   AF-A0A662DJA5-F1
#
_cell.length_a   1.000
_cell.length_b   1.000
_cell.length_c   1.000
_cell.angle_alpha   90.00
_cell.angle_beta   90.00
_cell.angle_gamma   90.00
#
_symmetry.space_group_name_H-M   'P 1'
#
loop_
_entity.id
_entity.type
_entity.pdbx_description
1 polymer ?
#
loop_
_entity_poly.entity_id
_entity_poly.type
_entity_poly.pdbx_seq_one_letter_code
_entity_poly.pdbx_strand_id
1 'polypeptide(L)'
;MTADEYVEDLNALAATGLSDFEAAAATYNQSADPTVADEVAFLEQEVAIRHEFLEGFEALDPPGSIAEVHRLLGGAFTRLTVAAEGLAASAGAVNSMEEAEQTPEYAEYLAANDDGARVCVNVQARLDDLAGSGEAFADEPWLSGLGLAVRAVIGCGEIETG
;
A
#
# COMPACT_ATOMS: atom_id res chain seq x y z
N MET A 1 -4.58 1.08 -21.89
CA MET A 1 -5.63 1.76 -21.08
C MET A 1 -5.52 3.27 -21.26
N THR A 2 -6.61 4.04 -21.12
CA THR A 2 -6.52 5.51 -21.00
C THR A 2 -6.09 5.92 -19.58
N ALA A 3 -5.73 7.19 -19.37
CA ALA A 3 -5.38 7.67 -18.03
C ALA A 3 -6.57 7.69 -17.07
N ASP A 4 -7.76 8.05 -17.57
CA ASP A 4 -9.00 8.03 -16.78
C ASP A 4 -9.36 6.59 -16.37
N GLU A 5 -9.33 5.64 -17.31
CA GLU A 5 -9.57 4.22 -17.04
C GLU A 5 -8.57 3.66 -16.01
N TYR A 6 -7.29 4.03 -16.13
CA TYR A 6 -6.27 3.62 -15.16
C TYR A 6 -6.54 4.14 -13.75
N VAL A 7 -6.94 5.41 -13.63
CA VAL A 7 -7.24 6.01 -12.32
C VAL A 7 -8.51 5.43 -11.73
N GLU A 8 -9.53 5.15 -12.55
CA GLU A 8 -10.74 4.47 -12.11
C GLU A 8 -10.45 3.07 -11.58
N ASP A 9 -9.72 2.24 -12.34
CA ASP A 9 -9.39 0.87 -11.95
C ASP A 9 -8.47 0.84 -10.72
N LEU A 10 -7.49 1.75 -10.63
CA LEU A 10 -6.64 1.87 -9.44
C LEU A 10 -7.44 2.25 -8.20
N ASN A 11 -8.40 3.18 -8.31
CA ASN A 11 -9.27 3.56 -7.21
C ASN A 11 -10.17 2.41 -6.78
N ALA A 12 -10.69 1.62 -7.72
CA ALA A 12 -11.50 0.44 -7.40
C ALA A 12 -10.68 -0.60 -6.62
N LEU A 13 -9.46 -0.90 -7.07
CA LEU A 13 -8.54 -1.80 -6.35
C LEU A 13 -8.22 -1.27 -4.94
N ALA A 14 -7.94 0.03 -4.82
CA ALA A 14 -7.68 0.68 -3.54
C ALA A 14 -8.86 0.54 -2.58
N ALA A 15 -10.08 0.79 -3.06
CA ALA A 15 -11.29 0.73 -2.26
C ALA A 15 -11.57 -0.70 -1.77
N THR A 16 -11.40 -1.71 -2.63
CA THR A 16 -11.56 -3.11 -2.25
C THR A 16 -10.50 -3.52 -1.22
N GLY A 17 -9.22 -3.29 -1.51
CA GLY A 17 -8.14 -3.66 -0.60
C GLY A 17 -8.23 -2.98 0.77
N LEU A 18 -8.59 -1.69 0.80
CA LEU A 18 -8.80 -0.96 2.06
C LEU A 18 -10.01 -1.53 2.83
N SER A 19 -11.13 -1.79 2.16
CA SER A 19 -12.32 -2.35 2.80
C SER A 19 -12.03 -3.73 3.41
N ASP A 20 -11.29 -4.58 2.71
CA ASP A 20 -10.95 -5.92 3.19
C ASP A 20 -9.97 -5.85 4.36
N PHE A 21 -8.99 -4.93 4.30
CA PHE A 21 -8.07 -4.68 5.41
C PHE A 21 -8.79 -4.13 6.65
N GLU A 22 -9.68 -3.15 6.48
CA GLU A 22 -10.50 -2.62 7.57
C GLU A 22 -11.37 -3.70 8.22
N ALA A 23 -11.93 -4.62 7.43
CA ALA A 23 -12.70 -5.75 7.95
C ALA A 23 -11.83 -6.74 8.75
N ALA A 24 -10.62 -7.03 8.27
CA ALA A 24 -9.65 -7.87 8.98
C ALA A 24 -9.23 -7.20 10.30
N ALA A 25 -8.87 -5.92 10.26
CA ALA A 25 -8.47 -5.14 11.43
C ALA A 25 -9.62 -5.00 12.44
N ALA A 26 -10.86 -4.77 11.98
CA ALA A 26 -12.03 -4.73 12.86
C ALA A 26 -12.30 -6.08 13.53
N THR A 27 -11.99 -7.19 12.87
CA THR A 27 -12.12 -8.54 13.45
C THR A 27 -11.07 -8.76 14.53
N TYR A 28 -9.81 -8.42 14.26
CA TYR A 28 -8.72 -8.48 15.24
C TYR A 28 -8.99 -7.60 16.47
N ASN A 29 -9.41 -6.35 16.25
CA ASN A 29 -9.67 -5.36 17.30
C ASN A 29 -10.92 -5.65 18.15
N GLN A 30 -11.74 -6.65 17.80
CA GLN A 30 -12.84 -7.10 18.67
C GLN A 30 -12.33 -7.86 19.90
N SER A 31 -11.09 -8.36 19.88
CA SER A 31 -10.45 -8.98 21.04
C SER A 31 -9.85 -7.91 21.96
N ALA A 32 -10.23 -7.93 23.24
CA ALA A 32 -9.65 -7.04 24.25
C ALA A 32 -8.25 -7.48 24.71
N ASP A 33 -7.87 -8.73 24.40
CA ASP A 33 -6.59 -9.35 24.75
C ASP A 33 -6.20 -10.35 23.64
N PRO A 34 -5.76 -9.85 22.46
CA PRO A 34 -5.42 -10.71 21.34
C PRO A 34 -4.24 -11.61 21.66
N THR A 35 -4.38 -12.89 21.31
CA THR A 35 -3.34 -13.89 21.46
C THR A 35 -2.38 -13.84 20.27
N VAL A 36 -1.20 -14.47 20.40
CA VAL A 36 -0.28 -14.67 19.26
C VAL A 36 -0.97 -15.39 18.11
N ALA A 37 -1.90 -16.31 18.39
CA ALA A 37 -2.65 -16.99 17.34
C ALA A 37 -3.62 -16.04 16.60
N ASP A 38 -4.21 -15.07 17.30
CA ASP A 38 -5.05 -14.05 16.67
C ASP A 38 -4.22 -13.11 15.80
N GLU A 39 -3.01 -12.75 16.24
CA GLU A 39 -2.04 -11.98 15.45
C GLU A 39 -1.62 -12.73 14.18
N VAL A 40 -1.23 -14.00 14.30
CA VAL A 40 -0.87 -14.83 13.14
C VAL A 40 -2.02 -14.88 12.14
N ALA A 41 -3.24 -15.10 12.61
CA ALA A 41 -4.42 -15.13 11.74
C ALA A 41 -4.67 -13.78 11.04
N PHE A 42 -4.47 -12.66 11.76
CA PHE A 42 -4.58 -11.32 11.17
C PHE A 42 -3.51 -11.08 10.11
N LEU A 43 -2.23 -11.40 10.40
CA LEU A 43 -1.13 -11.25 9.47
C LEU A 43 -1.28 -12.13 8.21
N GLU A 44 -1.73 -13.38 8.37
CA GLU A 44 -2.04 -14.25 7.24
C GLU A 44 -3.14 -13.66 6.35
N GLN A 45 -4.17 -13.05 6.96
CA GLN A 45 -5.23 -12.37 6.22
C GLN A 45 -4.74 -11.09 5.55
N GLU A 46 -3.91 -10.29 6.21
CA GLU A 46 -3.27 -9.11 5.63
C GLU A 46 -2.43 -9.49 4.41
N VAL A 47 -1.60 -10.54 4.50
CA VAL A 47 -0.79 -11.04 3.39
C VAL A 47 -1.67 -11.46 2.21
N ALA A 48 -2.78 -12.15 2.45
CA ALA A 48 -3.70 -12.53 1.38
C ALA A 48 -4.30 -11.31 0.66
N ILE A 49 -4.75 -10.30 1.41
CA ILE A 49 -5.28 -9.03 0.86
C ILE A 49 -4.21 -8.32 0.02
N ARG A 50 -2.97 -8.28 0.51
CA ARG A 50 -1.85 -7.65 -0.19
C ARG A 50 -1.52 -8.35 -1.51
N HIS A 51 -1.59 -9.69 -1.56
CA HIS A 51 -1.42 -10.44 -2.80
C HIS A 51 -2.51 -10.15 -3.82
N GLU A 52 -3.78 -10.17 -3.40
CA GLU A 52 -4.90 -9.84 -4.29
C GLU A 52 -4.78 -8.42 -4.85
N PHE A 53 -4.43 -7.45 -4.00
CA PHE A 53 -4.18 -6.09 -4.41
C PHE A 53 -3.00 -6.00 -5.40
N LEU A 54 -1.87 -6.65 -5.10
CA LEU A 54 -0.67 -6.60 -5.94
C LEU A 54 -0.91 -7.25 -7.30
N GLU A 55 -1.58 -8.40 -7.35
CA GLU A 55 -1.96 -9.08 -8.60
C GLU A 55 -2.86 -8.17 -9.46
N GLY A 56 -3.88 -7.57 -8.84
CA GLY A 56 -4.76 -6.62 -9.52
C GLY A 56 -4.01 -5.37 -10.02
N PHE A 57 -3.11 -4.84 -9.19
CA PHE A 57 -2.28 -3.68 -9.53
C PHE A 57 -1.35 -3.99 -10.71
N GLU A 58 -0.62 -5.10 -10.68
CA GLU A 58 0.31 -5.51 -11.75
C GLU A 58 -0.41 -5.82 -13.07
N ALA A 59 -1.70 -6.16 -13.03
CA ALA A 59 -2.52 -6.36 -14.21
C ALA A 59 -2.94 -5.04 -14.90
N LEU A 60 -2.79 -3.89 -14.25
CA LEU A 60 -3.08 -2.59 -14.86
C LEU A 60 -2.06 -2.26 -15.95
N ASP A 61 -2.52 -1.64 -17.04
CA ASP A 61 -1.70 -1.18 -18.16
C ASP A 61 -1.51 0.34 -18.08
N PRO A 62 -0.52 0.87 -17.35
CA PRO A 62 -0.37 2.30 -17.14
C PRO A 62 -0.05 3.03 -18.45
N PRO A 63 -0.69 4.18 -18.72
CA PRO A 63 -0.24 5.08 -19.78
C PRO A 63 1.25 5.41 -19.67
N GLY A 64 1.93 5.59 -20.82
CA GLY A 64 3.37 5.82 -20.85
C GLY A 64 3.85 7.02 -20.02
N SER A 65 3.01 8.05 -19.85
CA SER A 65 3.29 9.21 -19.00
C SER A 65 3.40 8.90 -17.51
N ILE A 66 2.78 7.82 -17.04
CA ILE A 66 2.71 7.42 -15.62
C ILE A 66 3.29 6.03 -15.34
N ALA A 67 3.83 5.34 -16.35
CA ALA A 67 4.41 4.00 -16.22
C ALA A 67 5.52 3.91 -15.15
N GLU A 68 6.32 4.97 -15.01
CA GLU A 68 7.37 5.03 -13.99
C GLU A 68 6.81 5.22 -12.58
N VAL A 69 5.70 5.96 -12.41
CA VAL A 69 4.98 6.07 -11.14
C VAL A 69 4.41 4.71 -10.76
N HIS A 70 3.75 4.03 -11.71
CA HIS A 70 3.21 2.70 -11.53
C HIS A 70 4.28 1.70 -11.06
N ARG A 71 5.44 1.69 -11.72
CA ARG A 71 6.58 0.81 -11.36
C ARG A 71 7.11 1.07 -9.94
N LEU A 72 7.17 2.33 -9.51
CA LEU A 72 7.62 2.68 -8.16
C LEU A 72 6.65 2.18 -7.09
N LEU A 73 5.35 2.34 -7.34
CA LEU A 73 4.29 1.86 -6.47
C LEU A 73 4.31 0.33 -6.37
N GLY A 74 4.31 -0.38 -7.50
CA GLY A 74 4.37 -1.84 -7.52
C GLY A 74 5.59 -2.39 -6.77
N GLY A 75 6.76 -1.76 -6.94
CA GLY A 75 7.95 -2.13 -6.20
C GLY A 75 7.83 -1.92 -4.68
N ALA A 76 7.10 -0.89 -4.23
CA ALA A 76 6.83 -0.66 -2.81
C ALA A 76 5.87 -1.70 -2.24
N PHE A 77 4.76 -1.98 -2.94
CA PHE A 77 3.81 -3.03 -2.55
C PHE A 77 4.46 -4.41 -2.49
N THR A 78 5.33 -4.73 -3.45
CA THR A 78 6.10 -5.99 -3.42
C THR A 78 6.96 -6.09 -2.17
N ARG A 79 7.75 -5.06 -1.85
CA ARG A 79 8.63 -5.07 -0.65
C ARG A 79 7.83 -5.24 0.63
N LEU A 80 6.72 -4.52 0.74
CA LEU A 80 5.88 -4.58 1.93
C LEU A 80 5.17 -5.94 2.06
N THR A 81 4.71 -6.53 0.95
CA THR A 81 4.13 -7.88 0.92
C THR A 81 5.14 -8.91 1.37
N VAL A 82 6.37 -8.88 0.84
CA VAL A 82 7.44 -9.80 1.25
C VAL A 82 7.80 -9.67 2.73
N ALA A 83 7.83 -8.44 3.25
CA ALA A 83 8.11 -8.22 4.68
C ALA A 83 6.98 -8.75 5.57
N ALA A 84 5.71 -8.56 5.16
CA ALA A 84 4.54 -9.11 5.85
C ALA A 84 4.53 -10.65 5.84
N GLU A 85 4.90 -11.26 4.71
CA GLU A 85 5.06 -12.72 4.60
C GLU A 85 6.13 -13.25 5.56
N GLY A 86 7.28 -12.56 5.64
CA GLY A 86 8.35 -12.90 6.57
C GLY A 86 7.89 -12.87 8.01
N LEU A 87 7.17 -11.80 8.39
CA LEU A 87 6.60 -11.66 9.73
C LEU A 87 5.54 -12.72 10.02
N ALA A 88 4.61 -12.98 9.10
CA ALA A 88 3.59 -14.02 9.27
C ALA A 88 4.23 -15.41 9.44
N ALA A 89 5.28 -15.71 8.67
CA ALA A 89 5.99 -16.99 8.75
C ALA A 89 6.76 -17.16 10.07
N SER A 90 7.26 -16.07 10.67
CA SER A 90 7.99 -16.11 11.95
C SER A 90 7.07 -16.05 13.17
N ALA A 91 5.87 -15.47 13.03
CA ALA A 91 4.91 -15.29 14.13
C ALA A 91 4.44 -16.61 14.77
N GLY A 92 4.47 -17.73 14.04
CA GLY A 92 4.19 -19.06 14.61
C GLY A 92 5.28 -19.62 15.54
N ALA A 93 6.46 -19.00 15.57
CA ALA A 93 7.62 -19.45 16.36
C ALA A 93 7.82 -18.70 17.69
N VAL A 94 7.07 -17.61 17.90
CA VAL A 94 7.15 -16.78 19.12
C VAL A 94 6.03 -17.13 20.10
N ASN A 95 6.25 -16.88 21.39
CA ASN A 95 5.32 -17.23 22.47
C ASN A 95 4.51 -16.04 22.99
N SER A 96 4.91 -14.82 22.62
CA SER A 96 4.22 -13.58 22.98
C SER A 96 4.44 -12.49 21.92
N MET A 97 3.57 -11.47 21.95
CA MET A 97 3.73 -10.27 21.13
C MET A 97 5.04 -9.54 21.42
N GLU A 98 5.44 -9.48 22.69
CA GLU A 98 6.70 -8.85 23.11
C GLU A 98 7.94 -9.58 22.56
N GLU A 99 7.85 -10.90 22.34
CA GLU A 99 8.89 -11.68 21.65
C GLU A 99 8.86 -11.40 20.13
N ALA A 100 7.67 -11.31 19.52
CA ALA A 100 7.49 -10.98 18.11
C ALA A 100 8.14 -9.63 17.75
N GLU A 101 7.92 -8.60 18.58
CA GLU A 101 8.45 -7.24 18.37
C GLU A 101 9.98 -7.16 18.36
N GLN A 102 10.67 -8.17 18.92
CA GLN A 102 12.13 -8.25 18.99
C GLN A 102 12.75 -9.02 17.82
N THR A 103 11.92 -9.58 16.92
CA THR A 103 12.39 -10.35 15.77
C THR A 103 12.94 -9.45 14.66
N PRO A 104 13.93 -9.93 13.88
CA PRO A 104 14.37 -9.26 12.65
C PRO A 104 13.21 -9.01 11.67
N GLU A 105 12.29 -9.97 11.54
CA GLU A 105 11.16 -9.90 10.62
C GLU A 105 10.19 -8.76 10.99
N TYR A 106 9.96 -8.53 12.28
CA TYR A 106 9.16 -7.39 12.73
C TYR A 106 9.85 -6.05 12.41
N ALA A 107 11.17 -5.96 12.60
CA ALA A 107 11.93 -4.78 12.23
C ALA A 107 11.93 -4.53 10.71
N GLU A 108 12.00 -5.59 9.89
CA GLU A 108 11.88 -5.51 8.43
C GLU A 108 10.49 -5.05 8.00
N TYR A 109 9.43 -5.56 8.63
CA TYR A 109 8.06 -5.13 8.40
C TYR A 109 7.85 -3.65 8.72
N LEU A 110 8.36 -3.16 9.86
CA LEU A 110 8.33 -1.74 10.18
C LEU A 110 9.13 -0.89 9.17
N ALA A 111 10.32 -1.34 8.79
CA ALA A 111 11.14 -0.63 7.80
C ALA A 111 10.48 -0.57 6.41
N ALA A 112 9.75 -1.61 6.01
CA ALA A 112 8.98 -1.63 4.78
C ALA A 112 7.78 -0.67 4.83
N ASN A 113 7.10 -0.57 5.97
CA ASN A 113 6.05 0.43 6.18
C ASN A 113 6.59 1.86 6.15
N ASP A 114 7.73 2.13 6.79
CA ASP A 114 8.42 3.43 6.75
C ASP A 114 8.89 3.79 5.33
N ASP A 115 9.31 2.80 4.53
CA ASP A 115 9.63 3.01 3.11
C ASP A 115 8.39 3.45 2.32
N GLY A 116 7.19 3.02 2.70
CA GLY A 116 5.92 3.49 2.14
C GLY A 116 5.79 5.01 2.20
N ALA A 117 6.09 5.63 3.35
CA ALA A 117 6.05 7.08 3.51
C ALA A 117 7.05 7.82 2.58
N ARG A 118 8.24 7.24 2.37
CA ARG A 118 9.22 7.79 1.42
C ARG A 118 8.75 7.63 -0.03
N VAL A 119 8.09 6.53 -0.36
CA VAL A 119 7.49 6.30 -1.68
C VAL A 119 6.37 7.32 -1.94
N CYS A 120 5.56 7.68 -0.95
CA CYS A 120 4.56 8.76 -1.05
C CYS A 120 5.18 10.07 -1.58
N VAL A 121 6.25 10.53 -0.92
CA VAL A 121 6.93 11.79 -1.29
C VAL A 121 7.50 11.71 -2.71
N ASN A 122 8.14 10.59 -3.05
CA ASN A 122 8.75 10.40 -4.37
C ASN A 122 7.71 10.33 -5.49
N VAL A 123 6.56 9.70 -5.24
CA VAL A 123 5.47 9.62 -6.22
C VAL A 123 4.79 10.97 -6.37
N GLN A 124 4.49 11.68 -5.28
CA GLN A 124 3.91 13.03 -5.33
C GLN A 124 4.81 13.98 -6.12
N ALA A 125 6.12 14.00 -5.84
CA ALA A 125 7.06 14.85 -6.57
C ALA A 125 7.08 14.58 -8.09
N ARG A 126 6.87 13.32 -8.50
CA ARG A 126 6.80 12.95 -9.93
C ARG A 126 5.47 13.37 -10.56
N LEU A 127 4.37 13.28 -9.83
CA LEU A 127 3.07 13.78 -10.28
C LEU A 127 3.11 15.32 -10.42
N ASP A 128 3.75 16.01 -9.48
CA ASP A 128 3.93 17.46 -9.53
C ASP A 128 4.82 17.90 -10.71
N ASP A 129 5.91 17.16 -10.98
CA ASP A 129 6.76 17.39 -12.16
C ASP A 129 5.99 17.16 -13.47
N LEU A 130 5.17 16.10 -13.54
CA LEU A 130 4.31 15.84 -14.68
C LEU A 130 3.30 16.99 -14.91
N ALA A 131 2.67 17.49 -13.84
CA ALA A 131 1.78 18.64 -13.90
C ALA A 131 2.49 19.91 -14.38
N GLY A 132 3.74 20.11 -13.98
CA GLY A 132 4.56 21.27 -14.35
C GLY A 132 5.21 21.20 -15.73
N SER A 133 5.25 20.02 -16.35
CA SER A 133 6.03 19.76 -17.59
C SER A 133 5.39 20.27 -18.89
N GLY A 134 4.16 20.80 -18.87
CA GLY A 134 3.56 21.51 -20.02
C GLY A 134 2.03 21.65 -20.00
N GLU A 135 1.49 22.45 -20.94
CA GLU A 135 0.03 22.72 -21.08
C GLU A 135 -0.83 21.45 -21.26
N ALA A 136 -0.23 20.34 -21.70
CA ALA A 136 -0.93 19.08 -21.94
C ALA A 136 -1.36 18.33 -20.66
N PHE A 137 -0.86 18.72 -19.48
CA PHE A 137 -1.12 18.02 -18.22
C PHE A 137 -1.62 18.93 -17.09
N ALA A 138 -1.47 20.25 -17.24
CA ALA A 138 -1.77 21.22 -16.18
C ALA A 138 -3.25 21.25 -15.77
N ASP A 139 -4.16 20.92 -16.70
CA ASP A 139 -5.61 20.96 -16.50
C ASP A 139 -6.28 19.56 -16.50
N GLU A 140 -5.47 18.49 -16.50
CA GLU A 140 -5.98 17.13 -16.65
C GLU A 140 -6.60 16.59 -15.34
N PRO A 141 -7.92 16.28 -15.30
CA PRO A 141 -8.61 15.89 -14.07
C PRO A 141 -8.09 14.60 -13.42
N TRP A 142 -7.61 13.65 -14.23
CA TRP A 142 -7.07 12.37 -13.75
C TRP A 142 -5.78 12.53 -12.95
N LEU A 143 -5.03 13.61 -13.11
CA LEU A 143 -3.77 13.80 -12.39
C LEU A 143 -4.02 14.10 -10.90
N SER A 144 -5.05 14.90 -10.62
CA SER A 144 -5.57 15.11 -9.26
C SER A 144 -6.17 13.81 -8.69
N GLY A 145 -6.97 13.09 -9.48
CA GLY A 145 -7.54 11.80 -9.11
C GLY A 145 -6.47 10.74 -8.78
N LEU A 146 -5.38 10.69 -9.54
CA LEU A 146 -4.24 9.80 -9.32
C LEU A 146 -3.49 10.16 -8.04
N GLY A 147 -3.28 11.44 -7.76
CA GLY A 147 -2.69 11.89 -6.51
C GLY A 147 -3.49 11.44 -5.28
N LEU A 148 -4.82 11.54 -5.34
CA LEU A 148 -5.72 11.05 -4.29
C LEU A 148 -5.67 9.51 -4.16
N ALA A 149 -5.73 8.79 -5.29
CA ALA A 149 -5.65 7.33 -5.32
C ALA A 149 -4.37 6.83 -4.65
N VAL A 150 -3.23 7.42 -4.99
CA VAL A 150 -1.92 7.05 -4.43
C VAL A 150 -1.86 7.30 -2.93
N ARG A 151 -2.35 8.44 -2.45
CA ARG A 151 -2.38 8.75 -1.01
C ARG A 151 -3.23 7.75 -0.24
N ALA A 152 -4.39 7.39 -0.79
CA ALA A 152 -5.28 6.40 -0.19
C ALA A 152 -4.62 5.01 -0.13
N VAL A 153 -3.98 4.57 -1.21
CA VAL A 153 -3.38 3.23 -1.30
C VAL A 153 -2.18 3.05 -0.37
N ILE A 154 -1.30 4.05 -0.26
CA ILE A 154 -0.09 3.93 0.58
C ILE A 154 -0.38 4.34 2.04
N GLY A 155 -1.54 4.94 2.33
CA GLY A 155 -1.85 5.45 3.67
C GLY A 155 -1.04 6.70 4.02
N CYS A 156 -0.62 7.49 3.02
CA CYS A 156 -0.03 8.79 3.25
C CYS A 156 -1.15 9.68 3.81
N GLY A 157 -1.14 9.97 5.12
CA GLY A 157 -2.05 10.97 5.70
C GLY A 157 -1.98 12.30 4.94
N GLU A 158 -2.91 13.23 5.20
CA GLU A 158 -2.86 14.57 4.59
C GLU A 158 -1.46 15.17 4.75
N ILE A 159 -0.68 15.18 3.67
CA ILE A 159 0.54 15.99 3.64
C ILE A 159 0.01 17.41 3.72
N GLU A 160 0.20 18.07 4.86
CA GLU A 160 -0.14 19.48 5.04
C GLU A 160 0.52 20.27 3.90
N THR A 161 -0.29 20.59 2.89
CA THR A 161 0.11 21.52 1.83
C THR A 161 0.10 22.89 2.47
N GLY A 162 1.26 23.31 2.97
CA GLY A 162 1.51 24.68 3.43
C GLY A 162 1.29 25.71 2.34
#